data_AF-A0A530M6S6-F1
#
_entry.id   AF-A0A530M6S6-F1
#
_cell.length_a   1.000
_cell.length_b   1.000
_cell.length_c   1.000
_cell.angle_alpha   90.00
_cell.angle_beta   90.00
_cell.angle_gamma   90.00
#
_symmetry.space_group_name_H-M   'P 1'
#
loop_
_entity.id
_entity.type
_entity.pdbx_description
1 polymer ?
#
loop_
_entity_poly.entity_id
_entity_poly.type
_entity_poly.pdbx_seq_one_letter_code
_entity_poly.pdbx_strand_id
1 'polypeptide(L)' 'YVLGCMQTNGRTRQALESCSCSIDVIASILPFEDYERAETFKSMSLTTGERSGLFRESAPAKAASTELKRAQAEADVRCF' A
#
# COMPACT_ATOMS: atom_id res chain seq x y z
N TYR A 1 1.11 6.25 -4.82
CA TYR A 1 0.50 4.94 -5.07
C TYR A 1 0.39 4.61 -6.56
N VAL A 2 -0.49 5.29 -7.32
CA VAL A 2 -0.82 4.96 -8.72
C VAL A 2 0.40 4.74 -9.61
N LEU A 3 1.37 5.66 -9.62
CA LEU A 3 2.59 5.51 -10.41
C LEU A 3 3.43 4.28 -10.03
N GLY A 4 3.48 3.95 -8.73
CA GLY A 4 4.15 2.75 -8.23
C GLY A 4 3.42 1.47 -8.66
N CYS A 5 2.10 1.46 -8.60
CA CYS A 5 1.27 0.38 -9.14
C CYS A 5 1.47 0.20 -10.65
N MET A 6 1.54 1.29 -11.42
CA MET A 6 1.79 1.22 -12.86
C MET A 6 3.17 0.64 -13.19
N GLN A 7 4.17 0.87 -12.34
CA GLN A 7 5.52 0.35 -12.53
C GLN A 7 5.56 -1.18 -12.52
N THR A 8 4.68 -1.83 -11.77
CA THR A 8 4.55 -3.29 -11.72
C THR A 8 3.54 -3.85 -12.72
N ASN A 9 2.69 -3.01 -13.31
CA ASN A 9 1.57 -3.40 -14.18
C ASN A 9 1.71 -2.90 -15.63
N GLY A 10 2.94 -2.65 -16.11
CA GLY A 10 3.21 -2.43 -17.54
C GLY A 10 3.08 -0.99 -18.05
N ARG A 11 2.78 -0.01 -17.20
CA ARG A 11 2.79 1.44 -17.53
C ARG A 11 1.93 1.84 -18.74
N THR A 12 0.83 1.12 -19.00
CA THR A 12 -0.11 1.43 -20.08
C THR A 12 -1.25 2.32 -19.59
N ARG A 13 -2.08 2.81 -20.52
CA ARG A 13 -3.34 3.50 -20.17
C ARG A 13 -4.28 2.60 -19.36
N GLN A 14 -4.39 1.32 -19.73
CA GLN A 14 -5.18 0.36 -18.97
C GLN A 14 -4.65 0.20 -17.53
N ALA A 15 -3.32 0.13 -17.36
CA ALA A 15 -2.72 0.09 -16.04
C ALA A 15 -3.01 1.36 -15.22
N LEU A 16 -3.04 2.54 -15.85
CA LEU A 16 -3.48 3.76 -15.18
C LEU A 16 -4.93 3.65 -14.69
N GLU A 17 -5.84 3.16 -15.54
CA GLU A 17 -7.26 2.98 -15.19
C GLU A 17 -7.43 2.00 -14.03
N SER A 18 -6.80 0.82 -14.07
CA SER A 18 -6.86 -0.18 -12.98
C SER A 18 -6.19 0.33 -11.70
N CYS A 19 -5.01 0.96 -11.78
CA CYS A 19 -4.32 1.49 -10.61
C CYS A 19 -5.04 2.69 -9.97
N SER A 20 -5.76 3.49 -10.75
CA SER A 20 -6.65 4.54 -10.25
C SER A 20 -7.88 3.94 -9.55
N CYS A 21 -8.52 2.94 -10.16
CA CYS A 21 -9.60 2.18 -9.50
C CYS A 21 -9.15 1.62 -8.15
N SER A 22 -7.94 1.04 -8.11
CA SER A 22 -7.40 0.42 -6.91
C SER A 22 -7.23 1.39 -5.73
N ILE A 23 -6.73 2.61 -5.97
CA ILE A 23 -6.60 3.60 -4.88
C ILE A 23 -7.96 4.11 -4.39
N ASP A 24 -8.96 4.21 -5.27
CA ASP A 24 -10.32 4.58 -4.89
C ASP A 24 -10.98 3.50 -4.01
N VAL A 25 -10.77 2.22 -4.33
CA VAL A 25 -11.23 1.10 -3.49
C VAL A 25 -10.52 1.13 -2.13
N ILE A 26 -9.20 1.31 -2.10
CA ILE A 26 -8.45 1.42 -0.84
C ILE A 26 -8.99 2.57 0.02
N ALA A 27 -9.21 3.74 -0.57
CA ALA A 27 -9.74 4.91 0.13
C ALA A 27 -11.17 4.70 0.68
N SER A 28 -11.94 3.79 0.07
CA SER A 28 -13.29 3.45 0.57
C SER A 28 -13.28 2.51 1.79
N ILE A 29 -12.16 1.80 2.02
CA ILE A 29 -12.01 0.80 3.09
C ILE A 29 -11.18 1.35 4.25
N LEU A 30 -10.09 2.05 3.91
CA LEU A 30 -9.07 2.49 4.86
C LEU A 30 -9.09 4.02 5.01
N PRO A 31 -9.30 4.55 6.23
CA PRO A 31 -9.15 5.98 6.49
C PRO A 31 -7.76 6.49 6.09
N PHE A 32 -7.69 7.73 5.61
CA PHE A 32 -6.43 8.31 5.12
C PHE A 32 -5.30 8.26 6.17
N GLU A 33 -5.60 8.52 7.44
CA GLU A 33 -4.61 8.47 8.52
C GLU A 33 -4.00 7.08 8.70
N ASP A 34 -4.79 6.02 8.52
CA ASP A 34 -4.31 4.64 8.64
C ASP A 34 -3.48 4.24 7.42
N TYR A 35 -3.88 4.70 6.23
CA TYR A 35 -3.10 4.57 5.00
C TYR A 35 -1.73 5.25 5.13
N GLU A 36 -1.70 6.51 5.58
CA GLU A 36 -0.46 7.27 5.75
C GLU A 36 0.47 6.59 6.77
N ARG A 37 -0.09 6.09 7.88
CA ARG A 37 0.66 5.34 8.88
C ARG A 37 1.28 4.07 8.29
N ALA A 38 0.51 3.30 7.53
CA ALA A 38 0.99 2.07 6.89
C ALA A 38 2.10 2.35 5.85
N GLU A 39 1.92 3.35 5.00
CA GLU A 39 2.95 3.76 4.03
C GLU A 39 4.20 4.33 4.71
N THR A 40 4.05 5.00 5.85
CA THR A 40 5.19 5.46 6.67
C THR A 40 6.00 4.28 7.19
N PHE A 41 5.35 3.27 7.79
CA PHE A 41 6.04 2.06 8.24
C PHE A 41 6.74 1.34 7.10
N LYS A 42 6.08 1.23 5.94
CA LYS A 42 6.66 0.64 4.73
C LYS A 42 7.89 1.41 4.25
N SER A 43 7.82 2.73 4.13
CA SER A 43 8.94 3.58 3.73
C SER A 43 10.12 3.44 4.69
N MET A 44 9.86 3.50 5.99
CA MET A 44 10.90 3.33 7.01
C MET A 44 11.49 1.92 7.04
N SER A 45 10.70 0.91 6.72
CA SER A 45 11.19 -0.47 6.62
C SER A 45 12.20 -0.68 5.48
N LEU A 46 12.24 0.20 4.47
CA LEU A 46 13.19 0.12 3.35
C LEU A 46 14.53 0.80 3.65
N THR A 47 14.64 1.52 4.78
CA THR A 47 15.91 2.11 5.22
C THR A 47 16.93 1.04 5.59
N THR A 48 18.21 1.39 5.58
CA THR A 48 19.31 0.48 5.91
C THR A 48 19.64 0.49 7.40
N GLY A 49 20.23 -0.60 7.89
CA GLY A 49 20.68 -0.75 9.28
C GLY A 49 19.64 -1.35 10.21
N GLU A 50 20.06 -1.67 11.44
CA GLU A 50 19.26 -2.41 12.44
C GLU A 50 17.97 -1.68 12.83
N ARG A 51 17.96 -0.33 12.76
CA ARG A 51 16.79 0.49 13.07
C ARG A 51 15.61 0.24 12.13
N SER A 52 15.85 -0.24 10.90
CA SER A 52 14.79 -0.63 9.97
C SER A 52 13.98 -1.83 10.47
N GLY A 53 14.58 -2.71 11.29
CA GLY A 53 13.92 -3.87 11.88
C GLY A 53 12.73 -3.49 12.77
N LEU A 54 12.84 -2.39 13.52
CA LEU A 54 11.75 -1.86 14.36
C LEU A 54 10.49 -1.51 13.53
N PHE A 55 10.69 -0.98 12.32
CA PHE A 55 9.60 -0.63 11.41
C PHE A 55 9.05 -1.83 10.62
N ARG A 56 9.70 -3.00 10.69
CA ARG A 56 9.22 -4.27 10.11
C ARG A 56 8.49 -5.13 11.14
N GLU A 57 9.03 -5.19 12.35
CA GLU A 57 8.68 -6.25 13.30
C GLU A 57 7.77 -5.81 14.44
N SER A 58 7.68 -4.51 14.70
CA SER A 58 6.85 -3.98 15.78
C SER A 58 5.35 -4.27 15.55
N ALA A 59 4.62 -4.46 16.65
CA ALA A 59 3.18 -4.74 16.58
C ALA A 59 2.38 -3.65 15.83
N PRO A 60 2.64 -2.34 16.02
CA PRO A 60 1.97 -1.29 15.24
C PRO A 60 2.30 -1.36 13.74
N ALA A 61 3.54 -1.68 13.37
CA ALA A 61 3.93 -1.83 11.97
C ALA A 61 3.19 -2.99 11.30
N LYS A 62 3.10 -4.14 11.99
CA LYS A 62 2.37 -5.32 11.50
C LYS A 62 0.87 -5.06 11.39
N ALA A 63 0.27 -4.38 12.37
CA ALA A 63 -1.15 -4.03 12.35
C ALA A 63 -1.47 -3.11 11.16
N ALA A 64 -0.74 -2.00 11.02
CA ALA A 64 -0.94 -1.05 9.92
C ALA A 64 -0.71 -1.70 8.55
N SER A 65 0.33 -2.53 8.42
CA SER A 65 0.61 -3.26 7.17
C SER A 65 -0.45 -4.29 6.83
N THR A 66 -1.02 -4.98 7.83
CA THR A 66 -2.07 -5.99 7.61
C THR A 66 -3.33 -5.35 7.08
N GLU A 67 -3.73 -4.21 7.65
CA GLU A 67 -4.96 -3.54 7.22
C GLU A 67 -4.84 -2.98 5.81
N LEU A 68 -3.71 -2.34 5.49
CA LEU A 68 -3.44 -1.90 4.12
C LEU A 68 -3.41 -3.08 3.12
N LYS A 69 -2.84 -4.22 3.50
CA LYS A 69 -2.84 -5.42 2.64
C LYS A 69 -4.24 -5.97 2.38
N ARG A 70 -5.14 -5.93 3.36
CA ARG A 70 -6.55 -6.34 3.16
C ARG A 70 -7.26 -5.42 2.17
N ALA A 71 -7.12 -4.11 2.33
CA ALA A 71 -7.68 -3.13 1.40
C ALA A 71 -7.11 -3.30 -0.02
N GLN A 72 -5.80 -3.60 -0.14
CA GLN A 72 -5.16 -3.91 -1.43
C GLN A 72 -5.71 -5.20 -2.05
N ALA A 73 -5.92 -6.26 -1.28
CA ALA A 73 -6.48 -7.51 -1.81
C ALA A 73 -7.91 -7.32 -2.37
N GLU A 74 -8.74 -6.53 -1.69
CA GLU A 74 -10.08 -6.18 -2.21
C GLU A 74 -9.98 -5.33 -3.48
N ALA A 75 -9.05 -4.38 -3.52
CA ALA A 75 -8.79 -3.58 -4.70
C ALA A 75 -8.29 -4.42 -5.88
N ASP A 76 -7.46 -5.43 -5.63
CA ASP A 76 -6.99 -6.36 -6.67
C ASP A 76 -8.16 -7.14 -7.27
N VAL A 77 -9.04 -7.72 -6.45
CA VAL A 77 -10.23 -8.46 -6.94
C VAL A 77 -11.19 -7.58 -7.75
N ARG A 78 -11.30 -6.30 -7.40
CA ARG A 78 -12.29 -5.39 -8.02
C ARG A 78 -11.78 -4.66 -9.26
N CYS A 79 -10.47 -4.44 -9.38
CA CYS A 79 -9.90 -3.53 -10.37
C CYS A 79 -8.89 -4.17 -11.33
N PHE A 80 -8.41 -5.39 -11.04
CA PHE A 80 -7.43 -6.13 -11.84
C PHE A 80 -7.96 -7.51 -12.25
#